data_AF-A0AAV4G1M8-F1
#
_entry.id   AF-A0AAV4G1M8-F1
#
_cell.length_a   1.000
_cell.length_b   1.000
_cell.length_c   1.000
_cell.angle_alpha   90.00
_cell.angle_beta   90.00
_cell.angle_gamma   90.00
#
_symmetry.space_group_name_H-M   'P 1'
#
loop_
_entity.id
_entity.type
_entity.pdbx_description
1 polymer ?
#
loop_
_entity_poly.entity_id
_entity_poly.type
_entity_poly.pdbx_seq_one_letter_code
_entity_poly.pdbx_strand_id
1 'polypeptide(L)'
;MIQLALRMYHVPEDIQVVLDNYLSRFRMRFSTSDYTTNWINLEVGIAMGCTISQILFVMAMEVILKATEGGNAGPANLEGGCSMPPVKAFMDDTTIICSKEDKTRQMLASVDTSMAWCRIKLKLKKSRSLS
;
A
#
# COMPACT_ATOMS: atom_id res chain seq x y z
N MET A 1 -6.59 8.04 -3.89
CA MET A 1 -6.26 6.59 -3.91
C MET A 1 -7.42 5.72 -3.46
N ILE A 2 -7.98 5.89 -2.26
CA ILE A 2 -9.09 5.02 -1.77
C ILE A 2 -10.29 4.98 -2.72
N GLN A 3 -10.79 6.13 -3.16
CA GLN A 3 -11.90 6.21 -4.13
C GLN A 3 -11.59 5.57 -5.50
N LEU A 4 -10.31 5.52 -5.90
CA LEU A 4 -9.92 4.80 -7.11
C LEU A 4 -9.99 3.28 -6.87
N ALA A 5 -9.45 2.82 -5.75
CA ALA A 5 -9.48 1.40 -5.38
C ALA A 5 -10.91 0.88 -5.24
N LEU A 6 -11.80 1.60 -4.54
CA LEU A 6 -13.21 1.21 -4.40
C LEU A 6 -13.89 1.02 -5.77
N ARG A 7 -13.64 1.92 -6.73
CA ARG A 7 -14.15 1.80 -8.09
C ARG A 7 -13.55 0.62 -8.86
N MET A 8 -12.24 0.40 -8.75
CA MET A 8 -11.56 -0.72 -9.41
C MET A 8 -12.02 -2.09 -8.90
N TYR A 9 -12.43 -2.17 -7.64
CA TYR A 9 -13.00 -3.39 -7.04
C TYR A 9 -14.52 -3.48 -7.16
N HIS A 10 -15.16 -2.57 -7.91
CA HIS A 10 -16.60 -2.55 -8.13
C HIS A 10 -17.42 -2.50 -6.82
N VAL A 11 -16.91 -1.79 -5.81
CA VAL A 11 -17.65 -1.59 -4.55
C VAL A 11 -18.91 -0.77 -4.86
N PRO A 12 -20.11 -1.19 -4.39
CA PRO A 12 -21.36 -0.44 -4.59
C PRO A 12 -21.27 1.03 -4.17
N GLU A 13 -21.92 1.91 -4.92
CA GLU A 13 -21.88 3.37 -4.69
C GLU A 13 -22.38 3.75 -3.29
N ASP A 14 -23.44 3.10 -2.81
CA ASP A 14 -23.97 3.30 -1.45
C ASP A 14 -22.89 3.09 -0.37
N ILE A 15 -22.04 2.06 -0.56
CA ILE A 15 -20.95 1.76 0.38
C ILE A 15 -19.84 2.81 0.25
N GLN A 16 -19.53 3.26 -0.98
CA GLN A 16 -18.55 4.33 -1.18
C GLN A 16 -18.97 5.61 -0.45
N VAL A 17 -20.25 5.98 -0.52
CA VAL A 17 -20.83 7.14 0.17
C VAL A 17 -20.73 6.98 1.69
N VAL A 18 -21.05 5.79 2.23
CA VAL A 18 -20.91 5.52 3.67
C VAL A 18 -19.46 5.66 4.12
N LEU A 19 -18.51 5.11 3.36
CA LEU A 19 -17.08 5.18 3.67
C LEU A 19 -16.55 6.62 3.60
N ASP A 20 -16.97 7.39 2.60
CA ASP A 20 -16.55 8.79 2.45
C ASP A 20 -17.06 9.66 3.61
N ASN A 21 -18.32 9.47 4.01
CA ASN A 21 -18.89 10.11 5.19
C ASN A 21 -18.19 9.70 6.49
N TYR A 22 -17.79 8.43 6.60
CA TYR A 22 -17.10 7.92 7.78
C TYR A 22 -15.69 8.50 7.90
N LEU A 23 -14.93 8.52 6.80
CA LEU A 23 -13.53 8.99 6.78
C LEU A 23 -13.42 10.51 6.78
N SER A 24 -14.32 11.25 6.13
CA SER A 24 -14.30 12.73 6.12
C SER A 24 -14.52 13.35 7.50
N ARG A 25 -15.18 12.62 8.40
CA ARG A 25 -15.47 13.07 9.77
C ARG A 25 -14.42 12.64 10.79
N PHE A 26 -13.33 11.99 10.35
CA PHE A 26 -12.31 11.50 11.25
C PHE A 26 -11.53 12.66 11.88
N ARG A 27 -11.58 12.72 13.22
CA ARG A 27 -10.81 13.67 14.02
C ARG A 27 -9.97 12.91 15.03
N MET A 28 -8.73 13.32 15.16
CA MET A 28 -7.79 12.78 16.13
C MET A 28 -7.54 13.77 17.25
N ARG A 29 -7.28 13.25 18.44
CA ARG A 29 -6.88 14.01 19.61
C ARG A 29 -5.88 13.17 20.39
N PHE A 30 -4.77 13.79 20.76
CA PHE A 30 -3.70 13.17 21.54
C PHE A 30 -3.73 13.71 22.96
N SER A 31 -3.76 12.82 23.93
CA SER A 31 -3.61 13.11 25.36
C SER A 31 -2.27 12.54 25.85
N THR A 32 -1.48 13.38 26.50
CA THR A 32 -0.29 13.00 27.27
C THR A 32 -0.57 13.22 28.76
N SER A 33 0.40 12.92 29.63
CA SER A 33 0.35 13.26 31.05
C SER A 33 0.14 14.76 31.30
N ASP A 34 0.74 15.59 30.45
CA ASP A 34 0.89 17.02 30.71
C ASP A 34 -0.11 17.88 29.93
N TYR A 35 -0.61 17.39 28.78
CA TYR A 35 -1.56 18.14 27.99
C TYR A 35 -2.42 17.25 27.10
N THR A 36 -3.54 17.82 26.64
CA THR A 36 -4.32 17.23 25.56
C THR A 36 -4.45 18.22 24.43
N THR A 37 -4.10 17.80 23.23
CA THR A 37 -4.24 18.58 21.99
C THR A 37 -5.71 18.93 21.71
N ASN A 38 -5.95 19.91 20.84
CA ASN A 38 -7.28 20.13 20.27
C ASN A 38 -7.63 19.03 19.25
N TRP A 39 -8.88 18.98 18.82
CA TRP A 39 -9.27 18.09 17.72
C TRP A 39 -8.56 18.50 16.44
N ILE A 40 -7.90 17.53 15.79
CA ILE A 40 -7.19 17.70 14.53
C ILE A 40 -7.89 16.84 13.48
N ASN A 41 -8.15 17.39 12.30
CA ASN A 41 -8.71 16.61 11.20
C ASN A 41 -7.63 15.72 10.57
N LEU A 42 -7.97 14.48 10.24
CA LEU A 42 -7.06 13.57 9.54
C LEU A 42 -7.12 13.84 8.04
N GLU A 43 -6.24 14.71 7.52
CA GLU A 43 -6.25 15.09 6.10
C GLU A 43 -5.57 14.08 5.18
N VAL A 44 -4.50 13.43 5.65
CA VAL A 44 -3.70 12.48 4.86
C VAL A 44 -3.52 11.20 5.64
N GLY A 45 -3.84 10.08 4.99
CA GLY A 45 -3.72 8.75 5.54
C GLY A 45 -5.05 8.22 6.07
N ILE A 46 -4.95 7.11 6.81
CA ILE A 46 -6.06 6.37 7.39
C ILE A 46 -5.80 6.19 8.87
N ALA A 47 -6.87 6.11 9.66
CA ALA A 47 -6.73 5.98 11.11
C ALA A 47 -6.20 4.59 11.49
N MET A 48 -5.06 4.56 12.19
CA MET A 48 -4.50 3.34 12.77
C MET A 48 -5.42 2.81 13.87
N GLY A 49 -5.64 1.49 13.90
CA GLY A 49 -6.54 0.84 14.87
C GLY A 49 -8.02 0.81 14.44
N CYS A 50 -8.36 1.40 13.30
CA CYS A 50 -9.69 1.26 12.72
C CYS A 50 -9.73 0.05 11.76
N THR A 51 -10.69 -0.85 11.95
CA THR A 51 -10.80 -2.10 11.17
C THR A 51 -10.98 -1.84 9.67
N ILE A 52 -11.80 -0.85 9.31
CA ILE A 52 -12.03 -0.54 7.89
C ILE A 52 -10.78 0.07 7.23
N SER A 53 -9.96 0.81 7.98
CA SER A 53 -8.72 1.38 7.48
C SER A 53 -7.79 0.29 6.94
N GLN A 54 -7.67 -0.86 7.64
CA GLN A 54 -6.81 -1.95 7.20
C GLN A 54 -7.23 -2.52 5.83
N ILE A 55 -8.54 -2.70 5.63
CA ILE A 55 -9.09 -3.22 4.36
C ILE A 55 -8.85 -2.20 3.24
N LEU A 56 -9.16 -0.92 3.49
CA LEU A 56 -8.95 0.16 2.54
C LEU A 56 -7.47 0.32 2.15
N PHE A 57 -6.57 0.13 3.11
CA PHE A 57 -5.13 0.14 2.88
C PHE A 57 -4.71 -0.98 1.93
N VAL A 58 -5.11 -2.22 2.22
CA VAL A 58 -4.77 -3.37 1.39
C VAL A 58 -5.32 -3.20 -0.03
N MET A 59 -6.56 -2.74 -0.19
CA MET A 59 -7.12 -2.45 -1.52
C MET A 59 -6.33 -1.38 -2.28
N ALA A 60 -5.93 -0.31 -1.60
CA ALA A 60 -5.15 0.75 -2.24
C ALA A 60 -3.74 0.28 -2.61
N MET A 61 -3.06 -0.45 -1.73
CA MET A 61 -1.75 -1.04 -2.00
C MET A 61 -1.80 -2.01 -3.17
N GLU A 62 -2.81 -2.87 -3.24
CA GLU A 62 -2.98 -3.83 -4.33
C GLU A 62 -3.15 -3.13 -5.69
N VAL A 63 -3.91 -2.03 -5.75
CA VAL A 63 -4.01 -1.21 -6.97
C VAL A 63 -2.65 -0.65 -7.40
N ILE A 64 -1.85 -0.17 -6.44
CA ILE A 64 -0.52 0.38 -6.71
C ILE A 64 0.40 -0.72 -7.22
N LEU A 65 0.39 -1.89 -6.58
CA LEU A 65 1.24 -3.01 -6.96
C LEU A 65 0.85 -3.58 -8.33
N LYS A 66 -0.45 -3.72 -8.64
CA LYS A 66 -0.90 -4.12 -9.98
C LYS A 66 -0.46 -3.16 -11.08
N ALA A 67 -0.41 -1.86 -10.80
CA ALA A 67 0.13 -0.89 -11.76
C ALA A 67 1.63 -1.12 -12.03
N THR A 68 2.37 -1.69 -11.07
CA THR A 68 3.80 -2.01 -11.21
C THR A 68 4.06 -3.35 -11.88
N GLU A 69 3.16 -4.33 -11.71
CA GLU A 69 3.29 -5.68 -12.29
C GLU A 69 3.15 -5.72 -13.81
N GLY A 70 2.54 -4.69 -14.42
CA GLY A 70 2.44 -4.56 -15.89
C GLY A 70 3.79 -4.54 -16.63
N GLY A 71 4.91 -4.41 -15.91
CA GLY A 71 6.27 -4.46 -16.44
C GLY A 71 6.95 -5.83 -16.27
N ASN A 72 6.73 -6.77 -17.20
CA ASN A 72 7.65 -7.86 -17.62
C ASN A 72 8.32 -8.79 -16.57
N ALA A 73 8.02 -8.70 -15.28
CA ALA A 73 8.52 -9.64 -14.29
C ALA A 73 7.68 -10.91 -14.35
N GLY A 74 8.05 -11.85 -15.24
CA GLY A 74 7.51 -13.21 -15.18
C GLY A 74 7.77 -13.85 -13.80
N PRO A 75 7.06 -14.93 -13.46
CA PRO A 75 7.22 -15.59 -12.17
C PRO A 75 8.67 -15.99 -11.90
N ALA A 76 9.11 -15.80 -10.66
CA ALA A 76 10.44 -16.19 -10.24
C ALA A 76 10.47 -17.69 -9.97
N ASN A 77 11.25 -18.42 -10.78
CA ASN A 77 11.52 -19.83 -10.53
C ASN A 77 12.61 -19.92 -9.47
N LEU A 78 12.25 -20.49 -8.33
CA LEU A 78 13.15 -20.82 -7.24
C LEU A 78 13.72 -22.22 -7.45
N GLU A 79 14.83 -22.50 -6.76
CA GLU A 79 15.39 -23.85 -6.71
C GLU A 79 14.34 -24.86 -6.18
N GLY A 80 14.30 -26.06 -6.76
CA GLY A 80 13.30 -27.08 -6.43
C GLY A 80 11.98 -26.99 -7.20
N GLY A 81 11.90 -26.16 -8.26
CA GLY A 81 10.73 -26.11 -9.15
C GLY A 81 9.55 -25.29 -8.61
N CYS A 82 9.78 -24.52 -7.54
CA CYS A 82 8.75 -23.63 -6.98
C CYS A 82 8.70 -22.33 -7.79
N SER A 83 7.52 -22.00 -8.33
CA SER A 83 7.28 -20.74 -9.03
C SER A 83 6.55 -19.77 -8.12
N MET A 84 7.14 -18.60 -7.86
CA MET A 84 6.55 -17.55 -7.03
C MET A 84 6.17 -16.33 -7.87
N PRO A 85 5.08 -15.62 -7.51
CA PRO A 85 4.81 -14.32 -8.11
C PRO A 85 5.97 -13.36 -7.82
N PRO A 86 6.28 -12.46 -8.77
CA PRO A 86 7.42 -11.55 -8.66
C PRO A 86 7.26 -10.52 -7.53
N VAL A 87 6.03 -10.28 -7.09
CA VAL A 87 5.69 -9.38 -5.98
C VAL A 87 4.89 -10.17 -4.96
N LYS A 88 5.29 -10.05 -3.70
CA LYS A 88 4.54 -10.55 -2.55
C LYS A 88 4.38 -9.41 -1.58
N ALA A 89 3.16 -9.07 -1.21
CA ALA A 89 2.88 -7.98 -0.29
C ALA A 89 2.01 -8.44 0.88
N PHE A 90 2.29 -7.90 2.05
CA PHE A 90 1.46 -8.01 3.23
C PHE A 90 1.47 -6.66 3.96
N MET A 91 0.33 -5.96 3.93
CA MET A 91 0.25 -4.58 4.39
C MET A 91 1.34 -3.71 3.73
N ASP A 92 2.17 -3.01 4.52
CA ASP A 92 3.23 -2.14 4.02
C ASP A 92 4.51 -2.89 3.65
N ASP A 93 4.64 -4.15 4.07
CA ASP A 93 5.78 -4.99 3.73
C ASP A 93 5.59 -5.58 2.32
N THR A 94 6.46 -5.19 1.40
CA THR A 94 6.48 -5.72 0.02
C THR A 94 7.84 -6.36 -0.26
N THR A 95 7.81 -7.58 -0.79
CA THR A 95 8.97 -8.35 -1.22
C THR A 95 8.92 -8.53 -2.74
N ILE A 96 10.02 -8.18 -3.41
CA ILE A 96 10.20 -8.41 -4.84
C ILE A 96 11.12 -9.61 -5.00
N ILE A 97 10.69 -10.61 -5.77
CA ILE A 97 11.45 -11.83 -6.05
C ILE A 97 11.65 -11.91 -7.56
N CYS A 98 12.89 -11.94 -8.02
CA CYS A 98 13.23 -12.06 -9.43
C CYS A 98 14.48 -12.95 -9.58
N SER A 99 14.57 -13.70 -10.67
CA SER A 99 15.71 -14.60 -10.93
C SER A 99 16.99 -13.89 -11.37
N LYS A 100 16.96 -12.59 -11.65
CA LYS A 100 18.10 -11.78 -12.10
C LYS A 100 18.12 -10.44 -11.41
N GLU A 101 19.30 -10.00 -10.99
CA GLU A 101 19.51 -8.71 -10.32
C GLU A 101 19.00 -7.53 -11.15
N ASP A 102 19.31 -7.49 -12.46
CA ASP A 102 18.86 -6.39 -13.34
C ASP A 102 17.34 -6.27 -13.38
N LYS A 103 16.62 -7.39 -13.39
CA LYS A 103 15.16 -7.40 -13.34
C LYS A 103 14.64 -6.91 -12.00
N THR A 104 15.27 -7.31 -10.90
CA THR A 104 14.94 -6.82 -9.56
C THR A 104 15.09 -5.30 -9.48
N ARG A 105 16.19 -4.75 -10.01
CA ARG A 105 16.46 -3.30 -10.03
C ARG A 105 15.41 -2.54 -10.84
N GLN A 106 15.05 -3.03 -12.03
CA GLN A 106 14.00 -2.44 -12.85
C GLN A 106 12.64 -2.45 -12.15
N MET A 107 12.28 -3.59 -11.55
CA MET A 107 11.03 -3.74 -10.80
C MET A 107 10.97 -2.80 -9.59
N LEU A 108 12.07 -2.72 -8.83
CA LEU A 108 12.17 -1.82 -7.68
C LEU A 108 12.01 -0.35 -8.09
N ALA A 109 12.59 0.07 -9.22
CA ALA A 109 12.42 1.43 -9.74
C ALA A 109 10.97 1.71 -10.17
N SER A 110 10.29 0.72 -10.76
CA SER A 110 8.87 0.83 -11.13
C SER A 110 7.96 0.97 -9.90
N VAL A 111 8.23 0.16 -8.86
CA VAL A 111 7.53 0.24 -7.56
C VAL A 111 7.77 1.59 -6.90
N ASP A 112 9.02 2.04 -6.82
CA ASP A 112 9.36 3.34 -6.21
C ASP A 112 8.67 4.50 -6.92
N THR A 113 8.65 4.46 -8.26
CA THR A 113 7.93 5.43 -9.09
C THR A 113 6.43 5.43 -8.73
N SER A 114 5.77 4.27 -8.77
CA SER A 114 4.34 4.15 -8.50
C SER A 114 3.96 4.56 -7.07
N MET A 115 4.80 4.23 -6.09
CA MET A 115 4.64 4.66 -4.69
C MET A 115 4.79 6.19 -4.56
N ALA A 116 5.78 6.78 -5.23
CA ALA A 116 5.98 8.23 -5.24
C ALA A 116 4.80 8.98 -5.89
N TRP A 117 4.24 8.46 -6.99
CA TRP A 117 3.00 8.98 -7.60
C TRP A 117 1.84 9.00 -6.60
N CYS A 118 1.77 8.00 -5.73
CA CYS A 118 0.76 7.90 -4.67
C CYS A 118 1.11 8.68 -3.39
N ARG A 119 2.22 9.45 -3.39
CA ARG A 119 2.77 10.17 -2.24
C ARG A 119 3.13 9.25 -1.05
N ILE A 120 3.44 7.98 -1.34
CA ILE A 120 3.94 7.00 -0.37
C ILE A 120 5.46 7.02 -0.41
N LYS A 121 6.11 7.01 0.75
CA LYS A 121 7.56 7.01 0.88
C LYS A 121 8.07 5.67 1.41
N LEU A 122 8.93 5.01 0.64
CA LEU A 122 9.61 3.80 1.07
C LEU A 122 10.64 4.12 2.16
N LYS A 123 10.68 3.28 3.20
CA LYS A 123 11.62 3.44 4.32
C LYS A 123 12.91 2.65 4.06
N LEU A 124 13.82 3.25 3.28
CA LEU A 124 15.08 2.61 2.86
C LEU A 124 15.89 1.98 4.00
N LYS A 125 15.93 2.60 5.19
CA LYS A 125 16.65 2.05 6.36
C LYS A 125 16.11 0.69 6.84
N LYS A 126 14.85 0.37 6.51
CA LYS A 126 14.21 -0.91 6.84
C LYS A 126 14.21 -1.89 5.65
N SER A 127 14.38 -1.39 4.43
CA SER A 127 14.44 -2.21 3.22
C SER A 127 15.81 -2.88 3.09
N ARG A 128 15.83 -4.15 2.65
CA ARG A 128 17.06 -4.93 2.47
C ARG A 128 16.97 -5.78 1.20
N SER A 129 18.12 -6.07 0.60
CA SER A 129 18.27 -7.08 -0.46
C SER A 129 18.85 -8.35 0.13
N LEU A 130 18.37 -9.50 -0.33
CA LEU A 130 18.93 -10.83 -0.08
C LEU A 130 19.54 -11.30 -1.41
N SER A 131 20.68 -10.72 -1.75
CA SER A 131 21.42 -10.94 -3.00
C SER A 131 22.86 -11.27 -2.67
#